data_AF-A0A2V6MAW3-F1
#
_entry.id   AF-A0A2V6MAW3-F1
#
_cell.length_a   1.000
_cell.length_b   1.000
_cell.length_c   1.000
_cell.angle_alpha   90.00
_cell.angle_beta   90.00
_cell.angle_gamma   90.00
#
_symmetry.space_group_name_H-M   'P 1'
#
loop_
_entity.id
_entity.type
_entity.pdbx_description
1 polymer ?
#
loop_
_entity_poly.entity_id
_entity_poly.type
_entity_poly.pdbx_seq_one_letter_code
_entity_poly.pdbx_strand_id
1 'polypeptide(L)'
;MQSAATIDRFRPPIVIRALNRFGAMLNGQVSRRIAPEDLIEIAKRRANLDDFGEGDFREPLARLLESCWRDARLNVIGNIALRSDVLRILRNRLLLQRDRSLRPEIAQHQIRGPLFVVGLPRTGTTFLHTLLSADPANRAPLTWEVMEPSPPTNAEKQRRIRRVSQNLACLEWMAPNFRQLHPVGAHLPQECVSLMSPSFLSDQFDTMYNVPGYREWFLQQDLRPAYEFHRRFLQHLQERENGRRWILKAPTHMFALPTLLVTYPDALFLQTHRSPLEAITSVSSLITILRRVFSDAVDPVEIGTEAMRYWSKTLTKFV
;
A
#
# COMPACT_ATOMS: atom_id res chain seq x y z
N MET A 1 19.44 23.25 9.79
CA MET A 1 18.35 23.18 8.78
C MET A 1 18.85 22.42 7.57
N GLN A 2 18.55 21.12 7.45
CA GLN A 2 18.81 20.39 6.21
C GLN A 2 17.85 20.93 5.15
N SER A 3 18.41 21.40 4.02
CA SER A 3 17.70 21.87 2.83
C SER A 3 16.49 20.98 2.55
N ALA A 4 15.30 21.59 2.42
CA ALA A 4 14.13 20.93 1.86
C ALA A 4 14.57 20.15 0.62
N ALA A 5 14.24 18.87 0.57
CA ALA A 5 14.61 17.98 -0.52
C ALA A 5 14.05 18.57 -1.81
N THR A 6 14.89 19.28 -2.58
CA THR A 6 14.43 19.95 -3.79
C THR A 6 14.02 18.85 -4.76
N ILE A 7 12.77 18.91 -5.23
CA ILE A 7 12.14 17.93 -6.12
C ILE A 7 13.03 17.60 -7.34
N ASP A 8 13.89 18.54 -7.76
CA ASP A 8 14.85 18.37 -8.85
C ASP A 8 15.98 17.37 -8.60
N ARG A 9 16.29 17.03 -7.33
CA ARG A 9 17.31 16.03 -6.98
C ARG A 9 16.85 14.57 -7.18
N PHE A 10 15.58 14.36 -7.53
CA PHE A 10 14.95 13.04 -7.65
C PHE A 10 14.59 12.71 -9.10
N ARG A 11 15.52 12.96 -10.03
CA ARG A 11 15.34 12.53 -11.42
C ARG A 11 15.68 11.03 -11.55
N PRO A 12 14.88 10.25 -12.28
CA PRO A 12 15.20 8.84 -12.52
C PRO A 12 16.53 8.69 -13.27
N PRO A 13 17.24 7.56 -13.09
CA PRO A 13 18.51 7.30 -13.76
C PRO A 13 18.43 7.48 -15.28
N ILE A 14 19.54 7.87 -15.91
CA ILE A 14 19.61 8.09 -17.37
C ILE A 14 19.11 6.87 -18.15
N VAL A 15 19.45 5.66 -17.70
CA VAL A 15 19.02 4.40 -18.33
C VAL A 15 17.51 4.24 -18.31
N ILE A 16 16.84 4.60 -17.21
CA ILE A 16 15.38 4.54 -17.12
C ILE A 16 14.72 5.58 -18.00
N ARG A 17 15.29 6.79 -18.06
CA ARG A 17 14.81 7.83 -18.98
C ARG A 17 14.97 7.42 -20.44
N ALA A 18 16.07 6.74 -20.79
CA ALA A 18 16.26 6.17 -22.11
C ALA A 18 15.24 5.05 -22.39
N LEU A 19 15.03 4.12 -21.47
CA LEU A 19 14.02 3.06 -21.59
C LEU A 19 12.61 3.61 -21.76
N ASN A 20 12.23 4.63 -20.97
CA ASN A 20 10.94 5.31 -21.13
C ASN A 20 10.83 5.99 -22.50
N ARG A 21 11.91 6.64 -22.98
CA ARG A 21 11.91 7.31 -24.29
C ARG A 21 11.84 6.33 -25.47
N PHE A 22 12.57 5.22 -25.42
CA PHE A 22 12.53 4.17 -26.44
C PHE A 22 11.21 3.38 -26.37
N GLY A 23 10.74 3.06 -25.16
CA GLY A 23 9.46 2.39 -24.98
C GLY A 23 8.27 3.29 -25.31
N ALA A 24 8.38 4.62 -25.22
CA ALA A 24 7.39 5.56 -25.73
C ALA A 24 7.21 5.47 -27.27
N MET A 25 8.25 5.06 -28.01
CA MET A 25 8.14 4.76 -29.45
C MET A 25 7.43 3.42 -29.72
N LEU A 26 7.45 2.50 -28.75
CA LEU A 26 6.78 1.18 -28.80
C LEU A 26 5.46 1.15 -28.00
N ASN A 27 5.02 2.30 -27.48
CA ASN A 27 4.02 2.39 -26.40
C ASN A 27 2.63 1.86 -26.78
N GLY A 28 2.35 1.72 -28.09
CA GLY A 28 1.09 1.12 -28.58
C GLY A 28 0.88 -0.34 -28.18
N GLN A 29 1.93 -1.06 -27.78
CA GLN A 29 1.81 -2.43 -27.24
C GLN A 29 1.87 -2.49 -25.71
N VAL A 30 2.58 -1.56 -25.05
CA VAL A 30 2.78 -1.56 -23.58
C VAL A 30 1.68 -0.78 -22.84
N SER A 31 1.10 0.25 -23.45
CA SER A 31 0.08 1.14 -22.86
C SER A 31 -1.36 0.73 -23.22
N ARG A 32 -1.59 -0.54 -23.54
CA ARG A 32 -2.95 -1.02 -23.84
C ARG A 32 -3.76 -1.07 -22.56
N ARG A 33 -5.03 -0.64 -22.65
CA ARG A 33 -6.02 -0.83 -21.59
C ARG A 33 -6.03 -2.31 -21.19
N ILE A 34 -5.78 -2.58 -19.91
CA ILE A 34 -5.79 -3.93 -19.37
C ILE A 34 -7.16 -4.18 -18.76
N ALA A 35 -7.89 -5.19 -19.24
CA ALA A 35 -9.14 -5.58 -18.62
C ALA A 35 -8.85 -6.21 -17.23
N PRO A 36 -9.66 -5.90 -16.19
CA PRO A 36 -9.47 -6.50 -14.86
C PRO A 36 -9.47 -8.03 -14.92
N GLU A 37 -10.39 -8.61 -15.68
CA GLU A 37 -10.58 -10.05 -15.89
C GLU A 37 -9.35 -10.73 -16.48
N ASP A 38 -8.60 -10.06 -17.37
CA ASP A 38 -7.35 -10.61 -17.89
C ASP A 38 -6.31 -10.79 -16.78
N LEU A 39 -6.20 -9.82 -15.86
CA LEU A 39 -5.28 -9.92 -14.72
C LEU A 39 -5.73 -10.98 -13.73
N ILE A 40 -7.03 -11.10 -13.50
CA ILE A 40 -7.63 -12.14 -12.65
C ILE A 40 -7.29 -13.52 -13.22
N GLU A 41 -7.53 -13.77 -14.50
CA GLU A 41 -7.23 -15.06 -15.14
C GLU A 41 -5.72 -15.35 -15.22
N ILE A 42 -4.87 -14.33 -15.35
CA ILE A 42 -3.42 -14.50 -15.25
C ILE A 42 -3.01 -14.87 -13.83
N ALA A 43 -3.58 -14.22 -12.81
CA ALA A 43 -3.29 -14.54 -11.41
C ALA A 43 -3.71 -15.97 -11.07
N LYS A 44 -4.92 -16.39 -11.50
CA LYS A 44 -5.42 -17.76 -11.32
C LYS A 44 -4.47 -18.80 -11.93
N ARG A 45 -4.12 -18.63 -13.21
CA ARG A 45 -3.20 -19.53 -13.92
C ARG A 45 -1.82 -19.59 -13.27
N ARG A 46 -1.26 -18.46 -12.84
CA ARG A 46 0.08 -18.41 -12.20
C ARG A 46 0.09 -19.03 -10.81
N ALA A 47 -1.00 -18.90 -10.06
CA ALA A 47 -1.13 -19.47 -8.72
C ALA A 47 -1.62 -20.93 -8.74
N ASN A 48 -2.17 -21.38 -9.86
CA ASN A 48 -2.92 -22.64 -9.98
C ASN A 48 -4.06 -22.73 -8.94
N LEU A 49 -4.82 -21.65 -8.81
CA LEU A 49 -5.92 -21.46 -7.86
C LEU A 49 -7.02 -20.61 -8.51
N ASP A 50 -8.27 -20.75 -8.09
CA ASP A 50 -9.42 -20.00 -8.63
C ASP A 50 -10.32 -19.35 -7.56
N ASP A 51 -10.19 -19.75 -6.30
CA ASP A 51 -10.93 -19.18 -5.17
C ASP A 51 -10.23 -17.94 -4.57
N PHE A 52 -10.83 -16.77 -4.78
CA PHE A 52 -10.38 -15.50 -4.20
C PHE A 52 -11.02 -15.20 -2.83
N GLY A 53 -11.92 -16.05 -2.35
CA GLY A 53 -12.67 -15.85 -1.12
C GLY A 53 -13.69 -14.72 -1.20
N GLU A 54 -14.38 -14.51 -0.08
CA GLU A 54 -15.48 -13.55 0.06
C GLU A 54 -15.08 -12.07 -0.07
N GLY A 55 -16.07 -11.23 -0.41
CA GLY A 55 -15.93 -9.79 -0.56
C GLY A 55 -15.64 -9.39 -2.00
N ASP A 56 -16.37 -8.41 -2.51
CA ASP A 56 -16.17 -7.94 -3.87
C ASP A 56 -14.90 -7.09 -3.98
N PHE A 57 -13.97 -7.56 -4.81
CA PHE A 57 -12.74 -6.87 -5.16
C PHE A 57 -12.70 -6.47 -6.64
N ARG A 58 -13.67 -6.93 -7.44
CA ARG A 58 -13.68 -6.76 -8.90
C ARG A 58 -14.07 -5.34 -9.27
N GLU A 59 -15.12 -4.77 -8.67
CA GLU A 59 -15.46 -3.37 -8.89
C GLU A 59 -14.31 -2.43 -8.47
N PRO A 60 -13.77 -2.49 -7.23
CA PRO A 60 -12.68 -1.60 -6.85
C PRO A 60 -11.44 -1.74 -7.76
N LEU A 61 -11.10 -2.96 -8.20
CA LEU A 61 -10.05 -3.19 -9.18
C LEU A 61 -10.37 -2.54 -10.54
N ALA A 62 -11.60 -2.68 -11.03
CA ALA A 62 -12.03 -2.09 -12.30
C ALA A 62 -11.97 -0.55 -12.24
N ARG A 63 -12.42 0.06 -11.15
CA ARG A 63 -12.33 1.51 -10.92
C ARG A 63 -10.89 1.99 -10.88
N LEU A 64 -10.01 1.25 -10.22
CA LEU A 64 -8.58 1.55 -10.17
C LEU A 64 -7.96 1.50 -11.56
N LEU A 65 -8.15 0.41 -12.31
CA LEU A 65 -7.56 0.24 -13.64
C LEU A 65 -8.11 1.26 -14.65
N GLU A 66 -9.41 1.59 -14.57
CA GLU A 66 -10.01 2.63 -15.40
C GLU A 66 -9.34 4.00 -15.15
N SER A 67 -9.20 4.39 -13.88
CA SER A 67 -8.56 5.67 -13.54
C SER A 67 -7.07 5.67 -13.87
N CYS A 68 -6.36 4.55 -13.71
CA CYS A 68 -4.97 4.41 -14.17
C CYS A 68 -4.86 4.60 -15.69
N TRP A 69 -5.76 4.00 -16.46
CA TRP A 69 -5.75 4.08 -17.92
C TRP A 69 -6.08 5.49 -18.42
N ARG A 70 -7.09 6.14 -17.82
CA ARG A 70 -7.58 7.45 -18.26
C ARG A 70 -6.72 8.62 -17.75
N ASP A 71 -6.31 8.55 -16.48
CA ASP A 71 -5.83 9.72 -15.74
C ASP A 71 -4.33 9.64 -15.40
N ALA A 72 -3.79 8.44 -15.13
CA ALA A 72 -2.46 8.32 -14.51
C ALA A 72 -1.28 8.60 -15.45
N ARG A 73 -1.50 8.61 -16.78
CA ARG A 73 -0.47 8.88 -17.81
C ARG A 73 0.83 8.13 -17.53
N LEU A 74 0.72 6.82 -17.29
CA LEU A 74 1.86 5.99 -16.88
C LEU A 74 2.89 5.90 -17.99
N ASN A 75 4.16 6.01 -17.61
CA ASN A 75 5.28 5.66 -18.48
C ASN A 75 5.43 4.12 -18.55
N VAL A 76 6.43 3.64 -19.29
CA VAL A 76 6.66 2.20 -19.50
C VAL A 76 6.89 1.48 -18.17
N ILE A 77 7.73 2.05 -17.30
CA ILE A 77 7.98 1.52 -15.96
C ILE A 77 6.71 1.54 -15.11
N GLY A 78 5.92 2.60 -15.17
CA GLY A 78 4.62 2.71 -14.49
C GLY A 78 3.65 1.62 -14.88
N ASN A 79 3.51 1.33 -16.18
CA ASN A 79 2.65 0.26 -16.69
C ASN A 79 3.12 -1.13 -16.21
N ILE A 80 4.43 -1.40 -16.24
CA ILE A 80 5.00 -2.65 -15.75
C ILE A 80 4.78 -2.78 -14.23
N ALA A 81 5.03 -1.70 -13.49
CA ALA A 81 4.87 -1.66 -12.03
C ALA A 81 3.41 -1.88 -11.62
N LEU A 82 2.46 -1.18 -12.22
CA LEU A 82 1.02 -1.36 -11.98
C LEU A 82 0.61 -2.81 -12.22
N ARG A 83 0.96 -3.37 -13.38
CA ARG A 83 0.62 -4.76 -13.73
C ARG A 83 1.23 -5.75 -12.74
N SER A 84 2.51 -5.58 -12.40
CA SER A 84 3.21 -6.43 -11.44
C SER A 84 2.56 -6.37 -10.05
N ASP A 85 2.20 -5.16 -9.60
CA ASP A 85 1.61 -4.93 -8.29
C ASP A 85 0.21 -5.54 -8.17
N VAL A 86 -0.65 -5.29 -9.16
CA VAL A 86 -2.00 -5.88 -9.21
C VAL A 86 -1.94 -7.40 -9.25
N LEU A 87 -1.06 -8.00 -10.07
CA LEU A 87 -0.91 -9.46 -10.12
C LEU A 87 -0.39 -10.02 -8.80
N ARG A 88 0.52 -9.32 -8.11
CA ARG A 88 1.00 -9.71 -6.78
C ARG A 88 -0.12 -9.66 -5.75
N ILE A 89 -0.94 -8.62 -5.76
CA ILE A 89 -2.09 -8.45 -4.86
C ILE A 89 -3.12 -9.56 -5.08
N LEU A 90 -3.50 -9.82 -6.35
CA LEU A 90 -4.42 -10.91 -6.71
C LEU A 90 -3.88 -12.28 -6.32
N ARG A 91 -2.59 -12.55 -6.60
CA ARG A 91 -1.93 -13.79 -6.16
C ARG A 91 -1.97 -13.94 -4.65
N ASN A 92 -1.64 -12.87 -3.90
CA ASN A 92 -1.66 -12.92 -2.45
C ASN A 92 -3.07 -13.19 -1.91
N ARG A 93 -4.11 -12.62 -2.55
CA ARG A 93 -5.52 -12.91 -2.22
C ARG A 93 -5.86 -14.41 -2.39
N LEU A 94 -5.51 -15.00 -3.54
CA LEU A 94 -5.68 -16.44 -3.80
C LEU A 94 -4.96 -17.31 -2.76
N LEU A 95 -3.70 -16.97 -2.45
CA LEU A 95 -2.88 -17.73 -1.52
C LEU A 95 -3.42 -17.63 -0.08
N LEU A 96 -3.83 -16.45 0.36
CA LEU A 96 -4.46 -16.25 1.68
C LEU A 96 -5.76 -17.04 1.80
N GLN A 97 -6.58 -17.06 0.75
CA GLN A 97 -7.81 -17.85 0.74
C GLN A 97 -7.51 -19.35 0.82
N ARG A 98 -6.62 -19.86 -0.05
CA ARG A 98 -6.17 -21.26 0.00
C ARG A 98 -5.68 -21.65 1.41
N ASP A 99 -4.83 -20.82 2.00
CA ASP A 99 -4.25 -21.10 3.31
C ASP A 99 -5.32 -21.15 4.41
N ARG A 100 -6.31 -20.26 4.38
CA ARG A 100 -7.45 -20.29 5.31
C ARG A 100 -8.36 -21.50 5.10
N SER A 101 -8.56 -21.94 3.86
CA SER A 101 -9.33 -23.16 3.57
C SER A 101 -8.61 -24.43 4.05
N LEU A 102 -7.28 -24.47 3.90
CA LEU A 102 -6.46 -25.59 4.39
C LEU A 102 -6.26 -25.58 5.90
N ARG A 103 -6.30 -24.40 6.53
CA ARG A 103 -6.07 -24.19 7.96
C ARG A 103 -7.15 -23.30 8.58
N PRO A 104 -8.37 -23.82 8.81
CA PRO A 104 -9.48 -23.07 9.38
C PRO A 104 -9.17 -22.45 10.75
N GLU A 105 -8.22 -23.02 11.50
CA GLU A 105 -7.75 -22.50 12.80
C GLU A 105 -7.22 -21.06 12.72
N ILE A 106 -6.72 -20.62 11.55
CA ILE A 106 -6.28 -19.24 11.33
C ILE A 106 -7.40 -18.26 11.69
N ALA A 107 -8.66 -18.59 11.35
CA ALA A 107 -9.80 -17.73 11.61
C ALA A 107 -10.11 -17.54 13.12
N GLN A 108 -9.59 -18.43 13.97
CA GLN A 108 -9.82 -18.44 15.41
C GLN A 108 -8.87 -17.51 16.17
N HIS A 109 -7.77 -17.06 15.54
CA HIS A 109 -6.86 -16.10 16.17
C HIS A 109 -7.60 -14.81 16.53
N GLN A 110 -7.47 -14.42 17.80
CA GLN A 110 -8.05 -13.18 18.31
C GLN A 110 -7.05 -12.05 18.20
N ILE A 111 -7.52 -10.92 17.65
CA ILE A 111 -6.80 -9.65 17.64
C ILE A 111 -7.26 -8.89 18.89
N ARG A 112 -6.43 -8.85 19.94
CA ARG A 112 -6.77 -8.23 21.23
C ARG A 112 -6.03 -6.92 21.41
N GLY A 113 -6.76 -5.87 21.75
CA GLY A 113 -6.26 -4.53 22.07
C GLY A 113 -5.23 -3.98 21.07
N PRO A 114 -5.46 -4.07 19.73
CA PRO A 114 -4.51 -3.56 18.76
C PRO A 114 -4.30 -2.05 18.96
N LEU A 115 -3.04 -1.61 18.89
CA LEU A 115 -2.69 -0.20 18.96
C LEU A 115 -2.51 0.34 17.55
N PHE A 116 -3.28 1.37 17.21
CA PHE A 116 -3.22 2.08 15.94
C PHE A 116 -2.51 3.43 16.11
N VAL A 117 -1.36 3.58 15.47
CA VAL A 117 -0.71 4.87 15.27
C VAL A 117 -1.43 5.60 14.15
N VAL A 118 -1.99 6.75 14.47
CA VAL A 118 -2.77 7.60 13.56
C VAL A 118 -2.19 9.02 13.53
N GLY A 119 -2.51 9.77 12.49
CA GLY A 119 -1.97 11.11 12.28
C GLY A 119 -1.73 11.38 10.81
N LEU A 120 -1.57 12.66 10.46
CA LEU A 120 -1.20 13.03 9.10
C LEU A 120 0.12 12.36 8.74
N PRO A 121 0.35 12.05 7.45
CA PRO A 121 1.69 11.72 6.98
C PRO A 121 2.68 12.81 7.41
N ARG A 122 3.95 12.43 7.63
CA ARG A 122 5.05 13.35 7.98
C ARG A 122 4.95 13.99 9.38
N THR A 123 4.22 13.36 10.30
CA THR A 123 4.11 13.74 11.73
C THR A 123 4.93 12.85 12.68
N GLY A 124 5.80 11.99 12.14
CA GLY A 124 6.61 11.06 12.96
C GLY A 124 5.98 9.69 13.19
N THR A 125 4.82 9.40 12.58
CA THR A 125 4.15 8.09 12.68
C THR A 125 5.05 6.89 12.39
N THR A 126 5.94 6.98 11.40
CA THR A 126 6.85 5.88 11.01
C THR A 126 7.91 5.61 12.08
N PHE A 127 8.43 6.68 12.70
CA PHE A 127 9.36 6.57 13.82
C PHE A 127 8.67 5.92 15.02
N LEU A 128 7.48 6.43 15.39
CA LEU A 128 6.71 5.90 16.51
C LEU A 128 6.31 4.44 16.28
N HIS A 129 5.86 4.07 15.07
CA HIS A 129 5.53 2.69 14.72
C HIS A 129 6.73 1.76 14.87
N THR A 130 7.91 2.18 14.38
CA THR A 130 9.16 1.42 14.54
C THR A 130 9.57 1.28 16.00
N LEU A 131 9.51 2.37 16.76
CA LEU A 131 9.89 2.40 18.17
C LEU A 131 9.02 1.46 19.01
N LEU A 132 7.69 1.55 18.86
CA LEU A 132 6.75 0.69 19.61
C LEU A 132 6.88 -0.79 19.22
N SER A 133 7.28 -1.07 17.98
CA SER A 133 7.50 -2.44 17.50
C SER A 133 8.80 -3.08 18.00
N ALA A 134 9.68 -2.30 18.63
CA ALA A 134 10.91 -2.82 19.23
C ALA A 134 10.66 -3.55 20.57
N ASP A 135 9.52 -3.31 21.22
CA ASP A 135 9.12 -4.03 22.43
C ASP A 135 8.76 -5.50 22.10
N PRO A 136 9.38 -6.50 22.75
CA PRO A 136 9.08 -7.91 22.55
C PRO A 136 7.62 -8.33 22.83
N ALA A 137 6.85 -7.53 23.59
CA ALA A 137 5.42 -7.75 23.81
C ALA A 137 4.55 -7.28 22.62
N ASN A 138 5.14 -6.49 21.72
CA ASN A 138 4.49 -5.89 20.57
C ASN A 138 4.92 -6.55 19.24
N ARG A 139 4.11 -6.39 18.21
CA ARG A 139 4.40 -6.86 16.86
C ARG A 139 3.80 -5.92 15.83
N ALA A 140 4.57 -5.57 14.81
CA ALA A 140 4.03 -4.99 13.58
C ALA A 140 4.10 -5.98 12.41
N PRO A 141 3.21 -5.88 11.41
CA PRO A 141 3.37 -6.60 10.16
C PRO A 141 4.69 -6.16 9.51
N LEU A 142 5.57 -7.09 9.13
CA LEU A 142 6.80 -6.71 8.43
C LEU A 142 6.60 -6.72 6.92
N THR A 143 7.33 -5.88 6.19
CA THR A 143 7.19 -5.73 4.73
C THR A 143 7.26 -7.08 4.00
N TRP A 144 8.18 -7.99 4.38
CA TRP A 144 8.27 -9.30 3.74
C TRP A 144 7.04 -10.18 3.99
N GLU A 145 6.42 -10.06 5.16
CA GLU A 145 5.22 -10.81 5.53
C GLU A 145 4.01 -10.37 4.73
N VAL A 146 3.93 -9.07 4.43
CA VAL A 146 2.82 -8.50 3.66
C VAL A 146 3.00 -8.76 2.16
N MET A 147 4.23 -8.67 1.65
CA MET A 147 4.51 -8.92 0.23
C MET A 147 4.45 -10.40 -0.15
N GLU A 148 4.86 -11.31 0.73
CA GLU A 148 4.85 -12.77 0.55
C GLU A 148 4.18 -13.46 1.77
N PRO A 149 2.83 -13.36 1.93
CA PRO A 149 2.11 -13.79 3.13
C PRO A 149 1.93 -15.30 3.26
N SER A 150 1.99 -16.04 2.16
CA SER A 150 1.89 -17.50 2.14
C SER A 150 3.29 -18.14 2.12
N PRO A 151 3.51 -19.30 2.76
CA PRO A 151 2.56 -20.00 3.64
C PRO A 151 2.32 -19.24 4.97
N PRO A 152 1.26 -19.60 5.73
CA PRO A 152 0.92 -18.93 6.99
C PRO A 152 1.94 -19.22 8.09
N THR A 153 2.79 -20.25 7.93
CA THR A 153 3.86 -20.58 8.87
C THR A 153 5.18 -19.89 8.49
N ASN A 154 6.24 -20.11 9.29
CA ASN A 154 7.60 -19.65 8.97
C ASN A 154 8.33 -20.49 7.92
N ALA A 155 7.64 -21.40 7.21
CA ALA A 155 8.23 -22.17 6.12
C ALA A 155 8.79 -21.24 5.02
N GLU A 156 9.94 -21.61 4.45
CA GLU A 156 10.65 -20.84 3.41
C GLU A 156 10.95 -19.37 3.77
N LYS A 157 10.93 -18.99 5.06
CA LYS A 157 11.09 -17.60 5.53
C LYS A 157 12.25 -16.87 4.84
N GLN A 158 13.44 -17.46 4.84
CA GLN A 158 14.63 -16.81 4.26
C GLN A 158 14.54 -16.66 2.74
N ARG A 159 13.85 -17.56 2.03
CA ARG A 159 13.63 -17.46 0.59
C ARG A 159 12.64 -16.34 0.26
N ARG A 160 11.57 -16.19 1.05
CA ARG A 160 10.59 -15.11 0.92
C ARG A 160 11.22 -13.74 1.20
N ILE A 161 12.00 -13.63 2.28
CA ILE A 161 12.77 -12.42 2.60
C ILE A 161 13.70 -12.05 1.43
N ARG A 162 14.46 -13.00 0.88
CA ARG A 162 15.35 -12.73 -0.26
C ARG A 162 14.61 -12.19 -1.49
N ARG A 163 13.47 -12.78 -1.87
CA ARG A 163 12.65 -12.28 -2.98
C ARG A 163 12.17 -10.85 -2.74
N VAL A 164 11.69 -10.56 -1.53
CA VAL A 164 11.22 -9.22 -1.17
C VAL A 164 12.38 -8.23 -1.20
N SER A 165 13.53 -8.56 -0.61
CA SER A 165 14.72 -7.72 -0.65
C SER A 165 15.19 -7.41 -2.08
N GLN A 166 15.13 -8.39 -2.99
CA GLN A 166 15.45 -8.18 -4.41
C GLN A 166 14.47 -7.22 -5.09
N ASN A 167 13.16 -7.36 -4.82
CA ASN A 167 12.14 -6.44 -5.35
C ASN A 167 12.35 -5.01 -4.83
N LEU A 168 12.65 -4.85 -3.54
CA LEU A 168 12.90 -3.55 -2.93
C LEU A 168 14.20 -2.91 -3.46
N ALA A 169 15.24 -3.69 -3.71
CA ALA A 169 16.47 -3.22 -4.33
C ALA A 169 16.25 -2.75 -5.78
N CYS A 170 15.38 -3.44 -6.53
CA CYS A 170 14.98 -3.00 -7.87
C CYS A 170 14.26 -1.63 -7.81
N LEU A 171 13.32 -1.46 -6.88
CA LEU A 171 12.65 -0.16 -6.68
C LEU A 171 13.63 0.96 -6.30
N GLU A 172 14.56 0.69 -5.40
CA GLU A 172 15.59 1.64 -4.99
C GLU A 172 16.49 2.06 -6.16
N TRP A 173 16.84 1.11 -7.02
CA TRP A 173 17.60 1.40 -8.24
C TRP A 173 16.80 2.29 -9.20
N MET A 174 15.49 2.07 -9.32
CA MET A 174 14.62 2.88 -10.19
C MET A 174 14.35 4.29 -9.63
N ALA A 175 14.27 4.41 -8.31
CA ALA A 175 14.02 5.65 -7.58
C ALA A 175 15.18 5.96 -6.60
N PRO A 176 16.36 6.37 -7.13
CA PRO A 176 17.48 6.75 -6.29
C PRO A 176 17.04 7.81 -5.27
N ASN A 177 17.53 7.70 -4.04
CA ASN A 177 17.19 8.57 -2.90
C ASN A 177 15.80 8.37 -2.29
N PHE A 178 14.96 7.44 -2.78
CA PHE A 178 13.65 7.17 -2.15
C PHE A 178 13.77 6.80 -0.65
N ARG A 179 14.79 6.03 -0.28
CA ARG A 179 15.07 5.66 1.12
C ARG A 179 15.28 6.85 2.05
N GLN A 180 15.74 8.00 1.54
CA GLN A 180 15.93 9.20 2.35
C GLN A 180 14.59 9.82 2.75
N LEU A 181 13.53 9.54 2.00
CA LEU A 181 12.19 10.09 2.23
C LEU A 181 11.29 9.12 2.99
N HIS A 182 11.45 7.82 2.73
CA HIS A 182 10.70 6.75 3.36
C HIS A 182 11.62 5.54 3.57
N PRO A 183 11.83 5.07 4.82
CA PRO A 183 12.58 3.85 5.07
C PRO A 183 11.97 2.67 4.32
N VAL A 184 12.81 1.87 3.65
CA VAL A 184 12.39 0.67 2.91
C VAL A 184 13.31 -0.48 3.27
N GLY A 185 12.73 -1.58 3.73
CA GLY A 185 13.48 -2.79 4.04
C GLY A 185 12.53 -3.95 4.34
N ALA A 186 12.96 -5.17 4.01
CA ALA A 186 12.13 -6.36 4.17
C ALA A 186 11.66 -6.58 5.62
N HIS A 187 12.49 -6.20 6.61
CA HIS A 187 12.24 -6.35 8.04
C HIS A 187 11.64 -5.11 8.71
N LEU A 188 11.34 -4.04 7.95
CA LEU A 188 10.74 -2.86 8.54
C LEU A 188 9.22 -3.07 8.73
N PRO A 189 8.62 -2.42 9.75
CA PRO A 189 7.18 -2.37 9.89
C PRO A 189 6.49 -1.82 8.63
N GLN A 190 5.40 -2.48 8.24
CA GLN A 190 4.62 -2.15 7.06
C GLN A 190 3.29 -1.48 7.45
N GLU A 191 2.87 -0.51 6.64
CA GLU A 191 1.60 0.19 6.83
C GLU A 191 0.38 -0.67 6.45
N CYS A 192 -0.73 -0.46 7.16
CA CYS A 192 -1.97 -1.23 7.01
C CYS A 192 -2.62 -1.08 5.64
N VAL A 193 -2.32 0.00 4.90
CA VAL A 193 -2.79 0.22 3.53
C VAL A 193 -2.47 -0.97 2.61
N SER A 194 -1.33 -1.64 2.85
CA SER A 194 -0.92 -2.81 2.08
C SER A 194 -1.64 -4.09 2.49
N LEU A 195 -2.08 -4.21 3.75
CA LEU A 195 -2.92 -5.32 4.21
C LEU A 195 -4.34 -5.21 3.68
N MET A 196 -4.82 -3.98 3.44
CA MET A 196 -6.13 -3.69 2.86
C MET A 196 -6.15 -3.83 1.34
N SER A 197 -4.99 -3.71 0.68
CA SER A 197 -4.85 -3.75 -0.78
C SER A 197 -5.49 -4.95 -1.50
N PRO A 198 -5.60 -6.17 -0.93
CA PRO A 198 -6.30 -7.28 -1.58
C PRO A 198 -7.82 -7.10 -1.73
N SER A 199 -8.41 -6.11 -1.05
CA SER A 199 -9.79 -5.66 -1.32
C SER A 199 -9.86 -4.62 -2.43
N PHE A 200 -8.72 -4.12 -2.91
CA PHE A 200 -8.60 -2.96 -3.79
C PHE A 200 -9.29 -1.67 -3.26
N LEU A 201 -9.60 -1.62 -1.96
CA LEU A 201 -10.04 -0.43 -1.22
C LEU A 201 -8.88 0.08 -0.34
N SER A 202 -7.97 0.85 -0.93
CA SER A 202 -6.78 1.36 -0.24
C SER A 202 -6.28 2.65 -0.87
N ASP A 203 -5.98 3.65 -0.05
CA ASP A 203 -5.40 4.93 -0.48
C ASP A 203 -3.93 4.82 -0.89
N GLN A 204 -3.30 3.65 -0.76
CA GLN A 204 -1.98 3.40 -1.33
C GLN A 204 -1.95 3.65 -2.85
N PHE A 205 -3.04 3.36 -3.55
CA PHE A 205 -3.09 3.48 -5.00
C PHE A 205 -3.09 4.96 -5.44
N ASP A 206 -3.85 5.81 -4.74
CA ASP A 206 -3.79 7.27 -4.93
C ASP A 206 -2.41 7.84 -4.57
N THR A 207 -1.75 7.28 -3.55
CA THR A 207 -0.39 7.72 -3.19
C THR A 207 0.61 7.41 -4.31
N MET A 208 0.49 6.26 -4.99
CA MET A 208 1.44 5.83 -6.02
C MET A 208 1.11 6.30 -7.44
N TYR A 209 -0.17 6.46 -7.77
CA TYR A 209 -0.63 6.78 -9.11
C TYR A 209 -1.56 7.99 -9.10
N ASN A 210 -1.60 8.75 -10.19
CA ASN A 210 -2.59 9.81 -10.35
C ASN A 210 -3.94 9.21 -10.78
N VAL A 211 -4.79 8.87 -9.80
CA VAL A 211 -6.06 8.14 -10.03
C VAL A 211 -7.27 8.87 -9.43
N PRO A 212 -7.57 10.10 -9.87
CA PRO A 212 -8.62 10.94 -9.30
C PRO A 212 -10.01 10.28 -9.37
N GLY A 213 -10.34 9.56 -10.45
CA GLY A 213 -11.61 8.85 -10.58
C GLY A 213 -11.76 7.71 -9.57
N TYR A 214 -10.70 6.94 -9.33
CA TYR A 214 -10.68 5.92 -8.26
C TYR A 214 -10.78 6.59 -6.88
N ARG A 215 -10.02 7.67 -6.64
CA ARG A 215 -10.01 8.39 -5.38
C ARG A 215 -11.39 8.92 -5.01
N GLU A 216 -12.06 9.59 -5.93
CA GLU A 216 -13.39 10.16 -5.71
C GLU A 216 -14.40 9.06 -5.36
N TRP A 217 -14.39 7.96 -6.13
CA TRP A 217 -15.22 6.79 -5.86
C TRP A 217 -14.88 6.17 -4.49
N PHE A 218 -13.60 5.92 -4.20
CA PHE A 218 -13.11 5.29 -2.97
C PHE A 218 -13.56 6.06 -1.71
N LEU A 219 -13.52 7.40 -1.74
CA LEU A 219 -13.91 8.23 -0.59
C LEU A 219 -15.41 8.19 -0.28
N GLN A 220 -16.22 7.60 -1.15
CA GLN A 220 -17.66 7.38 -0.95
C GLN A 220 -17.98 5.94 -0.51
N GLN A 221 -16.99 5.05 -0.50
CA GLN A 221 -17.22 3.64 -0.22
C GLN A 221 -17.27 3.34 1.28
N ASP A 222 -18.01 2.30 1.60
CA ASP A 222 -17.94 1.62 2.89
C ASP A 222 -16.66 0.78 2.96
N LEU A 223 -15.84 1.06 3.97
CA LEU A 223 -14.55 0.40 4.16
C LEU A 223 -14.62 -0.87 5.01
N ARG A 224 -15.82 -1.32 5.45
CA ARG A 224 -15.98 -2.56 6.22
C ARG A 224 -15.29 -3.76 5.56
N PRO A 225 -15.47 -4.04 4.24
CA PRO A 225 -14.80 -5.17 3.60
C PRO A 225 -13.26 -5.08 3.66
N ALA A 226 -12.71 -3.87 3.61
CA ALA A 226 -11.27 -3.64 3.68
C ALA A 226 -10.71 -3.92 5.09
N TYR A 227 -11.43 -3.52 6.14
CA TYR A 227 -11.05 -3.79 7.54
C TYR A 227 -11.30 -5.24 7.95
N GLU A 228 -12.34 -5.89 7.43
CA GLU A 228 -12.55 -7.33 7.57
C GLU A 228 -11.40 -8.12 6.94
N PHE A 229 -10.99 -7.75 5.72
CA PHE A 229 -9.82 -8.37 5.08
C PHE A 229 -8.54 -8.09 5.86
N HIS A 230 -8.34 -6.86 6.34
CA HIS A 230 -7.22 -6.49 7.20
C HIS A 230 -7.17 -7.37 8.46
N ARG A 231 -8.31 -7.63 9.13
CA ARG A 231 -8.41 -8.56 10.27
C ARG A 231 -8.02 -9.98 9.88
N ARG A 232 -8.55 -10.49 8.76
CA ARG A 232 -8.20 -11.82 8.23
C ARG A 232 -6.69 -11.93 7.94
N PHE A 233 -6.07 -10.85 7.45
CA PHE A 233 -4.64 -10.78 7.17
C PHE A 233 -3.84 -10.85 8.48
N LEU A 234 -4.21 -10.07 9.50
CA LEU A 234 -3.51 -10.11 10.80
C LEU A 234 -3.63 -11.47 11.48
N GLN A 235 -4.80 -12.10 11.42
CA GLN A 235 -4.99 -13.48 11.88
C GLN A 235 -4.03 -14.46 11.18
N HIS A 236 -3.90 -14.33 9.85
CA HIS A 236 -2.96 -15.13 9.06
C HIS A 236 -1.50 -14.91 9.48
N LEU A 237 -1.13 -13.70 9.89
CA LEU A 237 0.21 -13.43 10.41
C LEU A 237 0.41 -13.93 11.85
N GLN A 238 -0.64 -13.93 12.68
CA GLN A 238 -0.58 -14.47 14.06
C GLN A 238 -0.28 -15.97 14.08
N GLU A 239 -0.66 -16.70 13.03
CA GLU A 239 -0.33 -18.12 12.89
C GLU A 239 1.20 -18.37 12.95
N ARG A 240 2.03 -17.39 12.57
CA ARG A 240 3.49 -17.50 12.63
C ARG A 240 4.04 -17.34 14.04
N GLU A 241 3.43 -16.44 14.79
CA GLU A 241 3.81 -16.10 16.15
C GLU A 241 2.69 -15.26 16.77
N ASN A 242 2.03 -15.91 17.74
CA ASN A 242 0.84 -15.45 18.43
C ASN A 242 1.19 -14.86 19.81
N GLY A 243 0.26 -14.15 20.42
CA GLY A 243 0.37 -13.67 21.81
C GLY A 243 0.96 -12.28 22.00
N ARG A 244 1.33 -11.58 20.90
CA ARG A 244 1.81 -10.20 20.94
C ARG A 244 0.72 -9.20 20.56
N ARG A 245 0.78 -7.99 21.11
CA ARG A 245 -0.10 -6.89 20.73
C ARG A 245 0.27 -6.37 19.35
N TRP A 246 -0.71 -6.21 18.46
CA TRP A 246 -0.48 -5.60 17.16
C TRP A 246 -0.26 -4.09 17.27
N ILE A 247 0.84 -3.60 16.70
CA ILE A 247 1.11 -2.17 16.45
C ILE A 247 0.91 -1.91 14.96
N LEU A 248 -0.08 -1.09 14.68
CA LEU A 248 -0.64 -0.89 13.35
C LEU A 248 -0.56 0.60 13.01
N LYS A 249 -0.43 0.91 11.72
CA LYS A 249 -0.29 2.29 11.26
C LYS A 249 -0.78 2.40 9.84
N ALA A 250 -1.64 3.38 9.58
CA ALA A 250 -1.94 3.89 8.26
C ALA A 250 -2.60 5.26 8.38
N PRO A 251 -2.32 6.20 7.47
CA PRO A 251 -3.03 7.48 7.42
C PRO A 251 -4.55 7.31 7.22
N THR A 252 -4.97 6.29 6.46
CA THR A 252 -6.38 5.92 6.18
C THR A 252 -7.22 5.68 7.44
N HIS A 253 -6.59 5.29 8.55
CA HIS A 253 -7.28 5.07 9.82
C HIS A 253 -7.97 6.34 10.34
N MET A 254 -7.43 7.53 10.02
CA MET A 254 -8.08 8.79 10.38
C MET A 254 -9.41 8.97 9.65
N PHE A 255 -9.47 8.62 8.37
CA PHE A 255 -10.69 8.75 7.58
C PHE A 255 -11.76 7.70 7.93
N ALA A 256 -11.30 6.52 8.34
CA ALA A 256 -12.12 5.31 8.50
C ALA A 256 -12.35 4.90 9.96
N LEU A 257 -12.12 5.80 10.92
CA LEU A 257 -12.17 5.50 12.35
C LEU A 257 -13.47 4.79 12.79
N PRO A 258 -14.68 5.20 12.35
CA PRO A 258 -15.91 4.50 12.74
C PRO A 258 -15.93 3.04 12.28
N THR A 259 -15.54 2.76 11.04
CA THR A 259 -15.43 1.39 10.51
C THR A 259 -14.38 0.57 11.24
N LEU A 260 -13.25 1.19 11.57
CA LEU A 260 -12.17 0.56 12.32
C LEU A 260 -12.65 0.15 13.71
N LEU A 261 -13.36 1.02 14.43
CA LEU A 261 -13.92 0.73 15.77
C LEU A 261 -14.98 -0.36 15.75
N VAL A 262 -15.78 -0.48 14.68
CA VAL A 262 -16.70 -1.62 14.50
C VAL A 262 -15.93 -2.94 14.37
N THR A 263 -14.79 -2.93 13.68
CA THR A 263 -13.97 -4.14 13.46
C THR A 263 -13.11 -4.49 14.67
N TYR A 264 -12.64 -3.48 15.39
CA TYR A 264 -11.74 -3.55 16.56
C TYR A 264 -12.30 -2.68 17.69
N PRO A 265 -13.32 -3.14 18.43
CA PRO A 265 -13.97 -2.35 19.47
C PRO A 265 -13.05 -2.06 20.67
N ASP A 266 -12.00 -2.86 20.86
CA ASP A 266 -10.98 -2.72 21.90
C ASP A 266 -9.70 -2.03 21.40
N ALA A 267 -9.73 -1.38 20.23
CA ALA A 267 -8.60 -0.68 19.67
C ALA A 267 -8.12 0.50 20.56
N LEU A 268 -6.81 0.65 20.65
CA LEU A 268 -6.15 1.81 21.25
C LEU A 268 -5.59 2.71 20.15
N PHE A 269 -5.56 4.02 20.36
CA PHE A 269 -5.07 4.98 19.37
C PHE A 269 -3.96 5.85 19.96
N LEU A 270 -2.88 6.02 19.20
CA LEU A 270 -1.87 7.03 19.45
C LEU A 270 -1.83 7.99 18.27
N GLN A 271 -2.24 9.23 18.50
CA GLN A 271 -2.23 10.26 17.48
C GLN A 271 -0.95 11.09 17.55
N THR A 272 -0.24 11.20 16.43
CA THR A 272 0.86 12.15 16.28
C THR A 272 0.36 13.46 15.68
N HIS A 273 0.91 14.58 16.18
CA HIS A 273 0.55 15.93 15.73
C HIS A 273 1.77 16.66 15.18
N ARG A 274 1.51 17.49 14.16
CA ARG A 274 2.44 18.49 13.59
C ARG A 274 1.59 19.61 12.98
N SER A 275 2.17 20.78 12.75
CA SER A 275 1.56 21.82 11.90
C SER A 275 1.00 21.20 10.61
N PRO A 276 -0.33 21.28 10.36
CA PRO A 276 -0.95 20.67 9.18
C PRO A 276 -0.35 21.20 7.87
N LEU A 277 -0.04 22.49 7.81
CA LEU A 277 0.55 23.12 6.62
C LEU A 277 1.90 22.51 6.28
N GLU A 278 2.77 22.31 7.28
CA GLU A 278 4.07 21.65 7.07
C GLU A 278 3.92 20.19 6.67
N ALA A 279 3.02 19.45 7.34
CA ALA A 279 2.80 18.03 7.08
C ALA A 279 2.25 17.81 5.66
N ILE A 280 1.24 18.60 5.26
CA ILE A 280 0.62 18.53 3.94
C ILE A 280 1.60 18.93 2.84
N THR A 281 2.39 19.99 3.04
CA THR A 281 3.42 20.37 2.07
C THR A 281 4.48 19.27 1.92
N SER A 282 4.92 18.69 3.04
CA SER A 282 5.91 17.62 3.04
C SER A 282 5.39 16.34 2.36
N VAL A 283 4.13 15.94 2.59
CA VAL A 283 3.57 14.76 1.92
C VAL A 283 3.32 15.02 0.43
N SER A 284 2.97 16.23 0.04
CA SER A 284 2.80 16.60 -1.38
C SER A 284 4.12 16.45 -2.15
N SER A 285 5.23 16.85 -1.53
CA SER A 285 6.57 16.62 -2.10
C SER A 285 6.89 15.12 -2.22
N LEU A 286 6.53 14.31 -1.22
CA LEU A 286 6.73 12.85 -1.26
C LEU A 286 5.91 12.20 -2.39
N ILE A 287 4.63 12.53 -2.50
CA ILE A 287 3.73 12.01 -3.54
C ILE A 287 4.25 12.41 -4.93
N THR A 288 4.72 13.64 -5.10
CA THR A 288 5.34 14.11 -6.35
C THR A 288 6.52 13.24 -6.75
N ILE A 289 7.42 12.95 -5.80
CA ILE A 289 8.62 12.14 -6.06
C ILE A 289 8.23 10.69 -6.41
N LEU A 290 7.27 10.12 -5.69
CA LEU A 290 6.75 8.77 -5.96
C LEU A 290 6.12 8.67 -7.36
N ARG A 291 5.19 9.57 -7.69
CA ARG A 291 4.47 9.55 -8.97
C ARG A 291 5.42 9.77 -10.16
N ARG A 292 6.49 10.55 -10.01
CA ARG A 292 7.50 10.78 -11.07
C ARG A 292 8.28 9.54 -11.49
N VAL A 293 8.29 8.50 -10.67
CA VAL A 293 8.88 7.21 -11.07
C VAL A 293 8.01 6.55 -12.14
N PHE A 294 6.69 6.67 -12.01
CA PHE A 294 5.71 5.91 -12.79
C PHE A 294 5.02 6.73 -13.88
N SER A 295 5.13 8.06 -13.86
CA SER A 295 4.56 8.95 -14.86
C SER A 295 5.52 10.11 -15.17
N ASP A 296 5.54 10.52 -16.44
CA ASP A 296 6.25 11.71 -16.90
C ASP A 296 5.38 12.98 -16.79
N ALA A 297 4.08 12.84 -16.49
CA ALA A 297 3.11 13.92 -16.37
C ALA A 297 2.69 14.14 -14.90
N VAL A 298 3.56 14.77 -14.12
CA VAL A 298 3.35 15.01 -12.69
C VAL A 298 3.42 16.51 -12.38
N ASP A 299 2.30 17.08 -11.95
CA ASP A 299 2.20 18.47 -11.49
C ASP A 299 2.23 18.55 -9.94
N PRO A 300 3.31 19.12 -9.34
CA PRO A 300 3.39 19.27 -7.89
C PRO A 300 2.33 20.22 -7.30
N VAL A 301 1.86 21.22 -8.06
CA VAL A 301 0.86 22.21 -7.60
C VAL A 301 -0.52 21.56 -7.51
N GLU A 302 -0.87 20.76 -8.52
CA GLU A 302 -2.08 19.94 -8.51
C GLU A 302 -2.09 18.98 -7.32
N ILE A 303 -0.99 18.22 -7.12
CA ILE A 303 -0.82 17.31 -5.98
C ILE A 303 -0.97 18.05 -4.65
N GLY A 304 -0.36 19.23 -4.51
CA GLY A 304 -0.50 20.06 -3.31
C GLY A 304 -1.96 20.45 -3.04
N THR A 305 -2.67 20.86 -4.08
CA THR A 305 -4.10 21.24 -4.00
C THR A 305 -4.98 20.06 -3.59
N GLU A 306 -4.76 18.89 -4.19
CA GLU A 306 -5.47 17.65 -3.84
C GLU A 306 -5.18 17.21 -2.41
N ALA A 307 -3.91 17.22 -2.00
CA ALA A 307 -3.50 16.85 -0.66
C ALA A 307 -4.10 17.79 0.40
N MET A 308 -4.12 19.11 0.16
CA MET A 308 -4.78 20.07 1.04
C MET A 308 -6.27 19.74 1.20
N ARG A 309 -6.99 19.53 0.09
CA ARG A 309 -8.42 19.20 0.12
C ARG A 309 -8.70 17.92 0.89
N TYR A 310 -7.94 16.85 0.61
CA TYR A 310 -8.12 15.56 1.25
C TYR A 310 -7.80 15.60 2.75
N TRP A 311 -6.63 16.10 3.13
CA TRP A 311 -6.21 16.10 4.52
C TRP A 311 -7.01 17.08 5.38
N SER A 312 -7.45 18.22 4.81
CA SER A 312 -8.38 19.12 5.50
C SER A 312 -9.72 18.44 5.82
N LYS A 313 -10.32 17.74 4.84
CA LYS A 313 -11.55 16.97 5.05
C LYS A 313 -11.35 15.85 6.07
N THR A 314 -10.23 15.12 5.99
CA THR A 314 -9.90 14.05 6.94
C THR A 314 -9.73 14.57 8.36
N LEU A 315 -9.02 15.68 8.56
CA LEU A 315 -8.87 16.30 9.88
C LEU A 315 -10.20 16.74 10.47
N THR A 316 -11.07 17.35 9.65
CA THR A 316 -12.39 17.82 10.09
C THR A 316 -13.32 16.66 10.46
N LYS A 317 -13.18 15.50 9.82
CA LYS A 317 -13.98 14.30 10.11
C LYS A 317 -13.45 13.49 11.31
N PHE A 318 -12.14 13.52 11.54
CA PHE A 318 -11.47 12.69 12.54
C PHE A 318 -11.56 13.26 13.97
N VAL A 319 -11.59 14.59 14.08
CA VAL A 319 -11.85 15.32 15.33
C VAL A 319 -13.35 15.34 15.60
#